data_AF-A0A958TWC7-F1
#
_entry.id   AF-A0A958TWC7-F1
#
_cell.length_a   1.000
_cell.length_b   1.000
_cell.length_c   1.000
_cell.angle_alpha   90.00
_cell.angle_beta   90.00
_cell.angle_gamma   90.00
#
_symmetry.space_group_name_H-M   'P 1'
#
loop_
_entity.id
_entity.type
_entity.pdbx_description
1 polymer ?
#
loop_
_entity_poly.entity_id
_entity_poly.type
_entity_poly.pdbx_seq_one_letter_code
_entity_poly.pdbx_strand_id
1 'polypeptide(L)'
;MKDSKINEEYVEKKVTNIKDEDVKLVIENEESISKKLSNASPLRKYAELGKIMFAMLKDVKKGTYPNVPWFTIASIVVALLYIFNPLDLVPDFIPGVGYIDDLAILSIGMGWIETDLHKYLDWRLANVENA
;
A
#
# COMPACT_ATOMS: atom_id res chain seq x y z
N MET A 1 27.69 -9.22 1.37
CA MET A 1 28.08 -7.98 0.66
C MET A 1 28.77 -8.39 -0.64
N LYS A 2 28.18 -8.07 -1.79
CA LYS A 2 28.84 -8.26 -3.09
C LYS A 2 28.38 -7.11 -3.99
N ASP A 3 29.14 -6.03 -3.94
CA ASP A 3 28.94 -4.84 -4.75
C ASP A 3 29.22 -5.18 -6.22
N SER A 4 28.17 -5.25 -7.02
CA SER A 4 28.27 -5.25 -8.48
C SER A 4 28.62 -3.84 -8.95
N LYS A 5 29.90 -3.50 -8.90
CA LYS A 5 30.42 -2.31 -9.58
C LYS A 5 30.14 -2.49 -11.08
N ILE A 6 29.22 -1.68 -11.60
CA ILE A 6 29.02 -1.52 -13.02
C ILE A 6 30.26 -0.80 -13.53
N ASN A 7 31.07 -1.50 -14.32
CA ASN A 7 32.29 -0.92 -14.88
C ASN A 7 31.89 0.13 -15.92
N GLU A 8 32.46 1.33 -15.83
CA GLU A 8 32.19 2.51 -16.67
C GLU A 8 32.30 2.20 -18.17
N GLU A 9 33.24 1.32 -18.53
CA GLU A 9 33.44 0.77 -19.88
C GLU A 9 32.23 -0.03 -20.41
N TYR A 10 31.49 -0.69 -19.52
CA TYR A 10 30.29 -1.47 -19.86
C TYR A 10 29.08 -0.57 -20.16
N VAL A 11 29.07 0.64 -19.58
CA VAL A 11 28.05 1.66 -19.82
C VAL A 11 28.30 2.34 -21.17
N GLU A 12 29.53 2.73 -21.47
CA GLU A 12 29.87 3.39 -22.75
C GLU A 12 29.65 2.49 -23.98
N LYS A 13 29.94 1.18 -23.88
CA LYS A 13 29.67 0.21 -24.96
C LYS A 13 28.18 -0.03 -25.23
N LYS A 14 27.31 0.20 -24.24
CA LYS A 14 25.84 0.10 -24.43
C LYS A 14 25.22 1.39 -24.94
N VAL A 15 25.79 2.54 -24.60
CA VAL A 15 25.29 3.86 -25.06
C VAL A 15 25.58 4.07 -26.55
N THR A 16 26.69 3.53 -27.06
CA THR A 16 27.12 3.69 -28.46
C THR A 16 26.33 2.87 -29.50
N ASN A 17 25.37 2.06 -29.07
CA ASN A 17 24.63 1.14 -29.96
C ASN A 17 23.10 1.33 -29.93
N ILE A 18 22.63 2.47 -29.41
CA ILE A 18 21.20 2.82 -29.44
C ILE A 18 20.87 3.20 -30.88
N LYS A 19 20.06 2.38 -31.56
CA LYS A 19 19.58 2.71 -32.91
C LYS A 19 18.43 3.70 -32.80
N ASP A 20 18.29 4.59 -33.77
CA ASP A 20 17.15 5.52 -33.85
C ASP A 20 15.79 4.79 -33.83
N GLU A 21 15.77 3.54 -34.28
CA GLU A 21 14.63 2.61 -34.22
C GLU A 21 14.22 2.27 -32.77
N ASP A 22 15.18 2.08 -31.87
CA ASP A 22 14.93 1.80 -30.45
C ASP A 22 14.35 3.04 -29.75
N VAL A 23 14.85 4.23 -30.10
CA VAL A 23 14.34 5.51 -29.61
C VAL A 23 12.90 5.73 -30.09
N LYS A 24 12.64 5.44 -31.36
CA LYS A 24 11.31 5.57 -31.95
C LYS A 24 10.31 4.60 -31.32
N LEU A 25 10.74 3.37 -31.03
CA LEU A 25 9.93 2.37 -30.35
C LEU A 25 9.56 2.81 -28.92
N VAL A 26 10.46 3.47 -28.19
CA VAL A 26 10.18 4.02 -26.86
C VAL A 26 9.19 5.19 -26.93
N ILE A 27 9.31 6.06 -27.93
CA ILE A 27 8.40 7.21 -28.14
C ILE A 27 7.01 6.72 -28.57
N GLU A 28 6.93 5.77 -29.50
CA GLU A 28 5.65 5.20 -29.96
C GLU A 28 4.93 4.39 -28.85
N ASN A 29 5.70 3.82 -27.91
CA ASN A 29 5.15 3.13 -26.74
C ASN A 29 5.06 4.00 -25.50
N GLU A 30 5.34 5.30 -25.55
CA GLU A 30 5.35 6.21 -24.40
C GLU A 30 4.03 6.14 -23.62
N GLU A 31 2.91 6.12 -24.32
CA GLU A 31 1.58 6.04 -23.70
C GLU A 31 1.35 4.67 -23.01
N SER A 32 1.84 3.58 -23.60
CA SER A 32 1.74 2.22 -23.05
C SER A 32 2.69 2.01 -21.87
N ILE A 33 3.88 2.62 -21.92
CA ILE A 33 4.86 2.67 -20.83
C ILE A 33 4.31 3.52 -19.70
N SER A 34 3.74 4.69 -19.99
CA SER A 34 3.09 5.57 -19.02
C SER A 34 1.87 4.89 -18.37
N LYS A 35 1.05 4.16 -19.14
CA LYS A 35 -0.04 3.31 -18.60
C LYS A 35 0.47 2.15 -17.73
N LYS A 36 1.57 1.49 -18.10
CA LYS A 36 2.19 0.44 -17.27
C LYS A 36 2.84 1.00 -16.00
N LEU A 37 3.44 2.18 -16.08
CA LEU A 37 4.05 2.89 -14.94
C LEU A 37 2.98 3.42 -13.98
N SER A 38 1.85 3.91 -14.51
CA SER A 38 0.67 4.27 -13.71
C SER A 38 -0.08 3.04 -13.17
N ASN A 39 0.00 1.85 -13.78
CA ASN A 39 -0.46 0.60 -13.17
C ASN A 39 0.43 0.07 -12.03
N ALA A 40 1.63 0.64 -11.82
CA ALA A 40 2.36 0.47 -10.56
C ALA A 40 1.80 1.39 -9.44
N SER A 41 0.93 2.36 -9.78
CA SER A 41 0.30 3.31 -8.86
C SER A 41 -0.71 2.68 -7.89
N PRO A 42 -1.59 1.72 -8.28
CA PRO A 42 -2.48 1.03 -7.35
C PRO A 42 -1.73 0.33 -6.23
N LEU A 43 -0.67 -0.43 -6.54
CA LEU A 43 0.14 -1.11 -5.53
C LEU A 43 0.80 -0.13 -4.57
N ARG A 44 1.29 1.00 -5.09
CA ARG A 44 1.83 2.08 -4.27
C ARG A 44 0.77 2.72 -3.37
N LYS A 45 -0.45 2.94 -3.88
CA LYS A 45 -1.59 3.43 -3.09
C LYS A 45 -1.93 2.46 -1.94
N TYR A 46 -1.99 1.15 -2.21
CA TYR A 46 -2.21 0.15 -1.17
C TYR A 46 -1.08 0.09 -0.15
N ALA A 47 0.18 0.21 -0.60
CA ALA A 47 1.33 0.25 0.29
C ALA A 47 1.32 1.50 1.20
N GLU A 48 1.00 2.67 0.66
CA GLU A 48 0.85 3.89 1.46
C GLU A 48 -0.31 3.78 2.45
N LEU A 49 -1.45 3.23 2.04
CA LEU A 49 -2.58 2.98 2.95
C LEU A 49 -2.17 2.04 4.09
N GLY A 50 -1.49 0.94 3.79
CA GLY A 50 -0.96 0.02 4.80
C GLY A 50 0.01 0.68 5.78
N LYS A 51 0.89 1.57 5.30
CA LYS A 51 1.80 2.35 6.17
C LYS A 51 1.03 3.26 7.13
N ILE A 52 -0.03 3.92 6.64
CA ILE A 52 -0.87 4.80 7.46
C ILE A 52 -1.59 3.99 8.53
N MET A 53 -2.18 2.85 8.16
CA MET A 53 -2.83 1.91 9.07
C MET A 53 -1.87 1.43 10.17
N PHE A 54 -0.64 1.05 9.81
CA PHE A 54 0.40 0.68 10.77
C PHE A 54 0.80 1.82 11.70
N ALA A 55 0.89 3.05 11.18
CA ALA A 55 1.23 4.21 11.98
C ALA A 55 0.13 4.50 13.01
N MET A 56 -1.14 4.42 12.60
CA MET A 56 -2.29 4.60 13.49
C MET A 56 -2.24 3.61 14.65
N LEU A 57 -2.01 2.33 14.38
CA LEU A 57 -1.87 1.30 15.43
C LEU A 57 -0.72 1.60 16.41
N LYS A 58 0.41 2.13 15.91
CA LYS A 58 1.55 2.51 16.76
C LYS A 58 1.21 3.70 17.66
N ASP A 59 0.54 4.71 17.13
CA ASP A 59 0.18 5.92 17.90
C ASP A 59 -0.93 5.63 18.92
N VAL A 60 -1.88 4.75 18.59
CA VAL A 60 -2.85 4.20 19.54
C VAL A 60 -2.14 3.44 20.66
N LYS A 61 -1.22 2.54 20.32
CA LYS A 61 -0.44 1.76 21.30
C LYS A 61 0.44 2.64 22.19
N LYS A 62 1.00 3.73 21.65
CA LYS A 62 1.79 4.72 22.39
C LYS A 62 0.93 5.59 23.30
N GLY A 63 -0.38 5.64 23.07
CA GLY A 63 -1.31 6.51 23.79
C GLY A 63 -1.31 7.96 23.28
N THR A 64 -0.65 8.25 22.16
CA THR A 64 -0.66 9.59 21.52
C THR A 64 -1.93 9.82 20.71
N TYR A 65 -2.61 8.75 20.29
CA TYR A 65 -3.90 8.81 19.61
C TYR A 65 -4.88 7.74 20.14
N PRO A 66 -5.36 7.84 21.40
CA PRO A 66 -6.10 6.75 22.05
C PRO A 66 -7.60 6.69 21.68
N ASN A 67 -8.19 7.79 21.19
CA ASN A 67 -9.63 7.92 20.97
C ASN A 67 -10.06 7.40 19.59
N VAL A 68 -9.79 6.13 19.31
CA VAL A 68 -10.16 5.48 18.04
C VAL A 68 -11.28 4.46 18.28
N PRO A 69 -12.35 4.45 17.46
CA PRO A 69 -13.37 3.42 17.55
C PRO A 69 -12.77 2.02 17.47
N TRP A 70 -13.20 1.12 18.35
CA TRP A 70 -12.63 -0.23 18.43
C TRP A 70 -12.82 -1.02 17.13
N PHE A 71 -13.94 -0.79 16.43
CA PHE A 71 -14.21 -1.35 15.10
C PHE A 71 -13.16 -0.93 14.08
N THR A 72 -12.73 0.34 14.08
CA THR A 72 -11.67 0.83 13.19
C THR A 72 -10.35 0.11 13.44
N ILE A 73 -10.00 -0.12 14.71
CA ILE A 73 -8.80 -0.91 15.07
C ILE A 73 -8.92 -2.36 14.59
N ALA A 74 -10.06 -3.02 14.85
CA ALA A 74 -10.30 -4.39 14.44
C ALA A 74 -10.21 -4.56 12.92
N SER A 75 -10.84 -3.66 12.16
CA SER A 75 -10.82 -3.70 10.70
C SER A 75 -9.43 -3.42 10.12
N ILE A 76 -8.66 -2.50 10.71
CA ILE A 76 -7.27 -2.27 10.31
C ILE A 76 -6.44 -3.55 10.51
N VAL A 77 -6.59 -4.23 11.65
CA VAL A 77 -5.86 -5.47 11.94
C VAL A 77 -6.23 -6.56 10.93
N VAL A 78 -7.52 -6.78 10.65
CA VAL A 78 -7.97 -7.77 9.66
C VAL A 78 -7.43 -7.45 8.26
N ALA A 79 -7.50 -6.19 7.83
CA ALA A 79 -7.00 -5.77 6.53
C ALA A 79 -5.48 -5.96 6.39
N LEU A 80 -4.71 -5.65 7.43
CA LEU A 80 -3.26 -5.90 7.43
C LEU A 80 -2.94 -7.40 7.39
N LEU A 81 -3.62 -8.22 8.19
CA LEU A 81 -3.45 -9.67 8.18
C LEU A 81 -3.74 -10.27 6.79
N TYR A 82 -4.81 -9.81 6.14
CA TYR A 82 -5.15 -10.21 4.78
C TYR A 82 -4.06 -9.82 3.76
N ILE A 83 -3.40 -8.67 3.93
CA ILE A 83 -2.28 -8.27 3.07
C ILE A 83 -1.06 -9.18 3.27
N PHE A 84 -0.77 -9.64 4.49
CA PHE A 84 0.37 -10.53 4.77
C PHE A 84 0.15 -11.96 4.31
N ASN A 85 -1.06 -12.48 4.51
CA ASN A 85 -1.41 -13.83 4.08
C ASN A 85 -2.90 -13.87 3.65
N PRO A 86 -3.19 -13.58 2.37
CA PRO A 86 -4.57 -13.56 1.86
C PRO A 86 -5.24 -14.94 1.93
N LEU A 87 -4.45 -16.02 2.05
CA LEU A 87 -4.93 -17.39 2.14
C LEU A 87 -5.15 -17.86 3.59
N ASP A 88 -4.74 -17.14 4.65
CA ASP A 88 -4.84 -17.58 6.05
C ASP A 88 -6.19 -17.29 6.73
N LEU A 89 -6.95 -16.29 6.23
CA LEU A 89 -8.21 -15.89 6.85
C LEU A 89 -9.40 -16.77 6.40
N VAL A 90 -9.21 -17.50 5.30
CA VAL A 90 -10.20 -18.37 4.66
C VAL A 90 -10.22 -19.83 5.18
N PRO A 91 -9.12 -20.47 5.65
CA PRO A 91 -9.11 -21.94 5.70
C PRO A 91 -9.82 -22.58 6.90
N ASP A 92 -9.98 -21.91 8.04
CA ASP A 92 -10.49 -22.57 9.26
C ASP A 92 -11.62 -21.84 9.99
N PHE A 93 -12.11 -20.69 9.49
CA PHE A 93 -13.27 -20.01 10.08
C PHE A 93 -14.60 -20.63 9.59
N ILE A 94 -14.93 -21.75 10.24
CA ILE A 94 -16.27 -22.19 10.67
C ILE A 94 -17.06 -23.15 9.74
N PRO A 95 -17.10 -24.44 10.10
CA PRO A 95 -18.29 -25.27 9.94
C PRO A 95 -19.36 -24.87 11.00
N GLY A 96 -20.49 -24.27 10.57
CA GLY A 96 -21.69 -24.11 11.41
C GLY A 96 -22.17 -22.69 11.80
N VAL A 97 -21.49 -21.60 11.43
CA VAL A 97 -21.92 -20.19 11.73
C VAL A 97 -21.78 -19.24 10.51
N GLY A 98 -21.34 -19.73 9.35
CA GLY A 98 -20.72 -18.87 8.33
C GLY A 98 -21.58 -18.39 7.17
N TYR A 99 -22.59 -17.53 7.37
CA TYR A 99 -23.26 -16.90 6.20
C TYR A 99 -23.60 -15.42 6.25
N ILE A 100 -23.54 -14.71 7.40
CA ILE A 100 -24.16 -13.36 7.45
C ILE A 100 -23.20 -12.21 7.82
N ASP A 101 -22.16 -12.40 8.63
CA ASP A 101 -21.52 -11.24 9.28
C ASP A 101 -20.24 -10.67 8.63
N ASP A 102 -19.45 -11.44 7.89
CA ASP A 102 -18.13 -10.93 7.46
C ASP A 102 -18.19 -9.95 6.27
N LEU A 103 -19.12 -10.15 5.32
CA LEU A 103 -19.29 -9.23 4.19
C LEU A 103 -20.08 -7.97 4.58
N ALA A 104 -21.02 -8.07 5.51
CA ALA A 104 -21.80 -6.94 6.03
C ALA A 104 -20.92 -5.99 6.86
N ILE A 105 -20.04 -6.54 7.70
CA ILE A 105 -19.07 -5.77 8.48
C ILE A 105 -18.03 -5.11 7.56
N LEU A 106 -17.54 -5.80 6.52
CA LEU A 106 -16.60 -5.22 5.56
C LEU A 106 -17.23 -4.10 4.71
N SER A 107 -18.50 -4.24 4.31
CA SER A 107 -19.21 -3.23 3.50
C SER A 107 -19.69 -2.02 4.29
N ILE A 108 -20.07 -2.18 5.56
CA ILE A 108 -20.37 -1.05 6.46
C ILE A 108 -19.07 -0.39 6.98
N GLY A 109 -18.01 -1.19 7.20
CA GLY A 109 -16.73 -0.73 7.73
C GLY A 109 -15.95 0.18 6.80
N MET A 110 -15.98 -0.04 5.47
CA MET A 110 -15.14 0.72 4.55
C MET A 110 -15.35 2.24 4.59
N GLY A 111 -16.59 2.72 4.67
CA GLY A 111 -16.85 4.16 4.75
C GLY A 111 -16.43 4.80 6.07
N TRP A 112 -16.53 4.08 7.19
CA TRP A 112 -16.17 4.59 8.51
C TRP A 112 -14.66 4.56 8.77
N ILE A 113 -13.99 3.50 8.32
CA ILE A 113 -12.53 3.37 8.43
C ILE A 113 -11.84 4.45 7.60
N GLU A 114 -12.34 4.76 6.40
CA GLU A 114 -11.81 5.84 5.57
C GLU A 114 -11.89 7.19 6.30
N THR A 115 -13.05 7.49 6.88
CA THR A 115 -13.26 8.71 7.66
C THR A 115 -12.29 8.81 8.85
N ASP A 116 -12.09 7.72 9.59
CA ASP A 116 -11.19 7.71 10.74
C ASP A 116 -9.71 7.75 10.35
N LEU A 117 -9.33 7.15 9.23
CA LEU A 117 -7.99 7.27 8.65
C LEU A 117 -7.71 8.71 8.22
N HIS A 118 -8.69 9.42 7.64
CA HIS A 118 -8.55 10.84 7.30
C HIS A 118 -8.34 11.70 8.55
N LYS A 119 -9.16 11.54 9.58
CA LYS A 119 -8.98 12.26 10.86
C LYS A 119 -7.60 12.00 11.47
N TYR A 120 -7.12 10.76 11.39
CA TYR A 120 -5.79 10.41 11.87
C TYR A 120 -4.67 11.07 11.04
N LEU A 121 -4.82 11.12 9.71
CA LEU A 121 -3.87 11.83 8.85
C LEU A 121 -3.83 13.32 9.16
N ASP A 122 -4.98 13.97 9.30
CA ASP A 122 -5.07 15.39 9.65
C ASP A 122 -4.38 15.68 10.99
N TRP A 123 -4.67 14.85 12.01
CA TRP A 123 -3.98 14.91 13.29
C TRP A 123 -2.47 14.72 13.14
N ARG A 124 -2.03 13.71 12.38
CA ARG A 124 -0.61 13.38 12.26
C ARG A 124 0.17 14.46 11.53
N LEU A 125 -0.39 15.03 10.46
CA LEU A 125 0.20 16.16 9.74
C LEU A 125 0.37 17.37 10.65
N ALA A 126 -0.69 17.72 11.40
CA ALA A 126 -0.60 18.80 12.38
C ALA A 126 0.48 18.54 13.44
N ASN A 127 0.68 17.30 13.90
CA ASN A 127 1.71 17.00 14.91
C ASN A 127 3.14 16.89 14.32
N VAL A 128 3.30 16.66 13.01
CA VAL A 128 4.61 16.68 12.34
C VAL A 128 5.07 18.11 12.05
N GLU A 129 4.15 19.03 11.70
CA GLU A 129 4.49 20.45 11.51
C GLU A 129 4.86 21.17 12.81
N ASN A 130 4.42 20.64 13.96
CA ASN A 130 4.67 21.20 15.28
C ASN A 130 5.86 20.55 16.03
N ALA A 131 6.63 19.67 15.37
CA ALA A 131 7.77 18.95 15.93
C ALA A 131 9.10 19.40 15.33
#